data_AF-A0A934HAV9-F1
#
_entry.id   AF-A0A934HAV9-F1
#
_cell.length_a   1.000
_cell.length_b   1.000
_cell.length_c   1.000
_cell.angle_alpha   90.00
_cell.angle_beta   90.00
_cell.angle_gamma   90.00
#
_symmetry.space_group_name_H-M   'P 1'
#
loop_
_entity.id
_entity.type
_entity.pdbx_description
1 polymer ?
#
loop_
_entity_poly.entity_id
_entity_poly.type
_entity_poly.pdbx_seq_one_letter_code
_entity_poly.pdbx_strand_id
1 'polypeptide(L)'
;LVDAINATWDSRHELIAITAPKRSLRPLDLWALLPQTNCKVCGAATCMAFAFGLIQQQYDLDECTPLIQEAARAAQLASLRAMLG
;
A
#
# COMPACT_ATOMS: atom_id res chain seq x y z
N LEU A 1 16.20 -11.64 -27.96
CA LEU A 1 14.77 -11.80 -27.61
C LEU A 1 14.30 -13.23 -27.84
N VAL A 2 14.43 -13.77 -29.05
CA VAL A 2 14.07 -15.16 -29.38
C VAL A 2 14.78 -16.18 -28.47
N ASP A 3 16.07 -16.01 -28.22
CA ASP A 3 16.83 -16.95 -27.37
C ASP A 3 16.35 -16.98 -25.91
N ALA A 4 15.94 -15.83 -25.36
CA ALA A 4 15.40 -15.76 -24.01
C ALA A 4 14.02 -16.43 -23.90
N ILE A 5 13.21 -16.33 -24.95
CA ILE A 5 11.91 -17.01 -25.04
C ILE A 5 12.12 -18.52 -25.11
N ASN A 6 13.04 -18.99 -25.94
CA ASN A 6 13.33 -20.42 -26.10
C ASN A 6 13.92 -21.01 -24.81
N ALA A 7 14.83 -20.30 -24.14
CA ALA A 7 15.35 -20.71 -22.84
C ALA A 7 14.25 -20.86 -21.78
N THR A 8 13.27 -19.94 -21.76
CA THR A 8 12.10 -20.05 -20.86
C THR A 8 11.21 -21.24 -21.22
N TRP A 9 11.07 -21.54 -22.51
CA TRP A 9 10.28 -22.68 -23.00
C TRP A 9 10.88 -24.02 -22.61
N ASP A 10 12.21 -24.17 -22.71
CA ASP A 10 12.91 -25.41 -22.34
C ASP A 10 12.74 -25.75 -20.85
N SER A 11 12.75 -24.72 -19.99
CA SER A 11 12.56 -24.86 -18.54
C SER A 11 11.10 -24.71 -18.07
N ARG A 12 10.12 -24.72 -18.98
CA ARG A 12 8.70 -24.45 -18.62
C ARG A 12 8.13 -25.38 -17.53
N HIS A 13 8.70 -26.58 -17.39
CA HIS A 13 8.29 -27.57 -16.41
C HIS A 13 8.54 -27.13 -14.96
N GLU A 14 9.42 -26.15 -14.76
CA GLU A 14 9.70 -25.54 -13.46
C GLU A 14 8.70 -24.41 -13.12
N LEU A 15 7.90 -23.97 -14.10
CA LEU A 15 6.91 -22.91 -13.89
C LEU A 15 5.69 -23.46 -13.15
N ILE A 16 5.52 -23.00 -11.91
CA ILE A 16 4.34 -23.31 -11.11
C ILE A 16 3.31 -22.18 -11.21
N ALA A 17 2.04 -22.56 -11.36
CA ALA A 17 0.95 -21.59 -11.27
C ALA A 17 0.87 -21.06 -9.83
N ILE A 18 0.88 -19.74 -9.67
CA ILE A 18 0.52 -19.13 -8.38
C ILE A 18 -0.98 -19.31 -8.21
N THR A 19 -1.36 -20.35 -7.48
CA THR A 19 -2.76 -20.69 -7.19
C THR A 19 -3.29 -19.94 -5.96
N ALA A 20 -2.40 -19.36 -5.15
CA ALA A 20 -2.76 -18.55 -4.01
C ALA A 20 -3.21 -17.13 -4.44
N PRO A 21 -4.29 -16.59 -3.86
CA PRO A 21 -4.70 -15.23 -4.17
C PRO A 21 -3.65 -14.23 -3.65
N LYS A 22 -3.19 -13.33 -4.52
CA LYS A 22 -2.39 -12.19 -4.12
C LYS A 22 -3.29 -11.21 -3.37
N ARG A 23 -3.11 -11.10 -2.05
CA ARG A 23 -3.86 -10.15 -1.24
C ARG A 23 -3.33 -8.74 -1.52
N SER A 24 -4.09 -7.94 -2.26
CA SER A 24 -3.79 -6.53 -2.45
C SER A 24 -4.22 -5.73 -1.21
N LEU A 25 -3.47 -4.68 -0.89
CA LEU A 25 -3.90 -3.71 0.12
C LEU A 25 -5.19 -3.06 -0.36
N ARG A 26 -6.23 -3.07 0.48
CA ARG A 26 -7.48 -2.40 0.17
C ARG A 26 -7.45 -1.00 0.79
N PRO A 27 -7.88 0.05 0.06
CA PRO A 27 -7.93 1.41 0.59
C PRO A 27 -8.68 1.53 1.92
N LEU A 28 -9.73 0.71 2.09
CA LEU A 28 -10.52 0.67 3.33
C LEU A 28 -9.70 0.20 4.54
N ASP A 29 -8.75 -0.73 4.35
CA ASP A 29 -7.91 -1.24 5.43
C ASP A 29 -6.97 -0.14 5.96
N LEU A 30 -6.43 0.68 5.05
CA LEU A 30 -5.61 1.84 5.41
C LEU A 30 -6.48 2.93 6.04
N TRP A 31 -7.61 3.26 5.41
CA TRP A 31 -8.52 4.31 5.87
C TRP A 31 -9.02 4.08 7.30
N ALA A 32 -9.27 2.82 7.69
CA ALA A 32 -9.70 2.47 9.04
C ALA A 32 -8.65 2.82 10.12
N LEU A 33 -7.37 2.88 9.75
CA LEU A 33 -6.25 3.25 10.63
C LEU A 33 -5.89 4.74 10.55
N LEU A 34 -6.45 5.48 9.60
CA LEU A 34 -6.25 6.92 9.49
C LEU A 34 -7.10 7.70 10.51
N PRO A 35 -6.75 8.97 10.81
CA PRO A 35 -7.52 9.81 11.73
C PRO A 35 -8.94 10.16 11.26
N GLN A 36 -9.26 9.97 9.98
CA GLN A 36 -10.57 10.22 9.36
C GLN A 36 -11.11 11.66 9.52
N THR A 37 -10.24 12.63 9.82
CA THR A 37 -10.62 14.04 10.02
C THR A 37 -10.89 14.78 8.71
N ASN A 38 -10.46 14.23 7.56
CA ASN A 38 -10.53 14.87 6.24
C ASN A 38 -9.94 16.30 6.22
N CYS A 39 -8.90 16.54 7.02
CA CYS A 39 -8.30 17.86 7.21
C CYS A 39 -7.55 18.45 6.00
N LYS A 40 -7.21 17.62 5.00
CA LYS A 40 -6.52 18.01 3.75
C LYS A 40 -5.09 18.55 3.91
N VAL A 41 -4.49 18.45 5.10
CA VAL A 41 -3.13 18.94 5.35
C VAL A 41 -2.06 18.18 4.55
N CYS A 42 -2.33 16.91 4.21
CA CYS A 42 -1.51 16.09 3.33
C CYS A 42 -1.76 16.33 1.83
N GLY A 43 -2.53 17.36 1.45
CA GLY A 43 -2.84 17.67 0.05
C GLY A 43 -3.98 16.85 -0.58
N ALA A 44 -4.35 15.70 0.00
CA ALA A 44 -5.47 14.89 -0.48
C ALA A 44 -6.83 15.50 -0.10
N ALA A 45 -7.83 15.36 -0.98
CA ALA A 45 -9.18 15.91 -0.77
C ALA A 45 -9.94 15.29 0.41
N THR A 46 -9.68 14.02 0.72
CA THR A 46 -10.25 13.25 1.84
C THR A 46 -9.23 12.24 2.37
N CYS A 47 -9.43 11.71 3.57
CA CYS A 47 -8.61 10.61 4.10
C CYS A 47 -8.74 9.34 3.25
N MET A 48 -9.89 9.12 2.61
CA MET A 48 -10.05 8.01 1.66
C MET A 48 -9.17 8.22 0.43
N ALA A 49 -9.18 9.42 -0.15
CA ALA A 49 -8.30 9.75 -1.28
C ALA A 49 -6.81 9.60 -0.91
N PHE A 50 -6.43 9.99 0.30
CA PHE A 50 -5.08 9.74 0.83
C PHE A 50 -4.76 8.24 0.90
N ALA A 51 -5.66 7.41 1.44
CA ALA A 51 -5.47 5.95 1.49
C ALA A 51 -5.30 5.32 0.10
N PHE A 52 -6.04 5.76 -0.90
CA PHE A 52 -5.83 5.36 -2.30
C PHE A 52 -4.46 5.81 -2.83
N GLY A 53 -4.06 7.04 -2.54
CA GLY A 53 -2.79 7.58 -3.00
C GLY A 53 -1.59 6.90 -2.34
N LEU A 54 -1.68 6.47 -1.07
CA LEU A 54 -0.64 5.65 -0.42
C LEU A 54 -0.41 4.33 -1.16
N ILE A 55 -1.48 3.63 -1.56
CA ILE A 55 -1.38 2.38 -2.33
C ILE A 55 -0.74 2.63 -3.70
N GLN A 56 -1.01 3.78 -4.30
CA GLN A 56 -0.45 4.19 -5.59
C GLN A 56 0.91 4.89 -5.48
N GLN A 57 1.50 4.98 -4.27
CA GLN A 57 2.77 5.68 -4.01
C GLN A 57 2.76 7.16 -4.49
N GLN A 58 1.59 7.81 -4.44
CA GLN A 58 1.42 9.23 -4.77
C GLN A 58 1.65 10.16 -3.58
N TYR A 59 1.54 9.61 -2.37
CA TYR A 59 1.76 10.30 -1.11
C TYR A 59 2.63 9.43 -0.21
N ASP A 60 3.35 10.07 0.69
CA ASP A 60 4.07 9.42 1.77
C ASP A 60 3.25 9.41 3.06
N LEU A 61 3.37 8.34 3.85
CA LEU A 61 2.63 8.22 5.11
C LEU A 61 2.97 9.36 6.08
N ASP A 62 4.21 9.86 6.02
CA ASP A 62 4.71 10.93 6.87
C ASP A 62 4.11 12.32 6.53
N GLU A 63 3.36 12.44 5.43
CA GLU A 63 2.63 13.67 5.08
C GLU A 63 1.34 13.84 5.91
N CYS A 64 0.89 12.79 6.60
CA CYS A 64 -0.28 12.87 7.47
C CYS A 64 0.08 13.42 8.86
N THR A 65 0.26 14.74 8.97
CA THR A 65 0.62 15.42 10.24
C THR A 65 -0.24 15.00 11.46
N PRO A 66 -1.58 14.89 11.38
CA PRO A 66 -2.41 14.52 12.52
C PRO A 66 -2.19 13.08 13.00
N LEU A 67 -1.76 12.18 12.10
CA LEU A 67 -1.44 10.81 12.46
C LEU A 67 -0.13 10.71 13.26
N ILE A 68 0.84 11.60 12.97
CA ILE A 68 2.19 11.56 13.56
C ILE A 68 2.23 12.31 14.90
N GLN A 69 1.52 13.43 15.02
CA GLN A 69 1.58 14.27 16.22
C GLN A 69 0.82 13.68 17.41
N GLU A 70 -0.16 12.81 17.17
CA GLU A 70 -0.94 12.22 18.24
C GLU A 70 -0.27 10.94 18.77
N ALA A 71 0.32 11.03 19.96
CA ALA A 71 0.95 9.90 20.64
C ALA A 71 0.01 8.68 20.81
N ALA A 72 -1.29 8.92 20.99
CA ALA A 72 -2.30 7.86 21.08
C ALA A 72 -2.41 7.01 19.80
N ARG A 73 -1.95 7.51 18.65
CA ARG A 73 -2.01 6.84 17.35
C ARG A 73 -0.70 6.18 16.94
N ALA A 74 0.31 6.16 17.81
CA ALA A 74 1.61 5.54 17.52
C ALA A 74 1.47 4.07 17.07
N ALA A 75 0.54 3.32 17.66
CA ALA A 75 0.25 1.94 17.27
C ALA A 75 -0.37 1.82 15.87
N GLN A 76 -1.24 2.77 15.49
CA GLN A 76 -1.85 2.84 14.17
C GLN A 76 -0.81 3.19 13.11
N LEU A 77 0.05 4.16 13.39
CA LEU A 77 1.18 4.54 12.54
C LEU A 77 2.14 3.36 12.30
N ALA A 78 2.49 2.61 13.36
CA ALA A 78 3.32 1.42 13.23
C ALA A 78 2.67 0.34 12.35
N SER A 79 1.37 0.13 12.52
CA SER A 79 0.60 -0.84 11.71
C SER A 79 0.56 -0.43 10.24
N LEU A 80 0.34 0.86 9.96
CA LEU A 80 0.32 1.40 8.60
C LEU A 80 1.69 1.27 7.91
N ARG A 81 2.80 1.53 8.62
CA ARG A 81 4.15 1.32 8.09
C ARG A 81 4.39 -0.15 7.72
N ALA A 82 4.03 -1.08 8.62
CA ALA A 82 4.16 -2.51 8.36
C ALA A 82 3.32 -3.00 7.17
N MET A 83 2.17 -2.36 6.92
CA MET A 83 1.32 -2.68 5.76
C MET A 83 1.88 -2.15 4.43
N LEU A 84 2.51 -0.97 4.45
CA LEU A 84 3.00 -0.31 3.25
C LEU A 84 4.38 -0.79 2.78
N GLY A 85 5.14 -1.46 3.64
CA GLY A 85 6.42 -2.08 3.31
C GLY A 85 7.59 -1.15 3.54
#